data_AF-A0A382GV53-F1
#
_entry.id   AF-A0A382GV53-F1
#
_cell.length_a   1.000
_cell.length_b   1.000
_cell.length_c   1.000
_cell.angle_alpha   90.00
_cell.angle_beta   90.00
_cell.angle_gamma   90.00
#
_symmetry.space_group_name_H-M   'P 1'
#
loop_
_entity.id
_entity.type
_entity.pdbx_description
1 polymer ?
#
loop_
_entity_poly.entity_id
_entity_poly.type
_entity_poly.pdbx_seq_one_letter_code
_entity_poly.pdbx_strand_id
1 'polypeptide(L)'
;MELLQQCGLKYSRGRDQLIGFGENMPIDFLLVRDDDIPALVRENACDLGIVGKNVLEEKRLEFMQNAQETPFRLIQDLDFGHCQLSFAYPENGPIQSLAEVNGQRIATSYPLIVGDFLERRKIKATVVEFSGAVEIAPSLGRAELICDLVSTGGTLAANKLTQGETVLESTAALIQTPV
;
A
#
# COMPACT_ATOMS: atom_id res chain seq x y z
N MET A 1 14.08 1.80 10.75
CA MET A 1 15.25 1.46 11.60
C MET A 1 15.15 2.03 13.00
N GLU A 2 14.75 3.28 13.16
CA GLU A 2 14.61 3.93 14.48
C GLU A 2 13.79 3.10 15.49
N LEU A 3 12.64 2.53 15.07
CA LEU A 3 11.84 1.61 15.89
C LEU A 3 12.67 0.47 16.50
N LEU A 4 13.45 -0.25 15.68
CA LEU A 4 14.24 -1.39 16.16
C LEU A 4 15.32 -0.94 17.16
N GLN A 5 15.93 0.22 16.92
CA GLN A 5 16.91 0.80 17.84
C GLN A 5 16.27 1.21 19.18
N GLN A 6 15.06 1.78 19.14
CA GLN A 6 14.29 2.11 20.35
C GLN A 6 13.85 0.84 21.12
N CYS A 7 13.61 -0.27 20.42
CA CYS A 7 13.44 -1.60 21.03
C CYS A 7 14.74 -2.19 21.58
N GLY A 8 15.89 -1.52 21.43
CA GLY A 8 17.17 -1.93 21.97
C GLY A 8 18.05 -2.76 21.04
N LEU A 9 17.66 -2.93 19.77
CA LEU A 9 18.50 -3.63 18.79
C LEU A 9 19.74 -2.80 18.46
N LYS A 10 20.91 -3.38 18.70
CA LYS A 10 22.20 -2.94 18.16
C LYS A 10 22.51 -3.82 16.96
N TYR A 11 22.93 -3.20 15.85
CA TYR A 11 23.19 -3.91 14.62
C TYR A 11 24.38 -3.31 13.87
N SER A 12 25.03 -4.15 13.07
CA SER A 12 26.04 -3.74 12.09
C SER A 12 25.46 -3.82 10.68
N ARG A 13 25.72 -2.78 9.86
CA ARG A 13 25.31 -2.75 8.44
C ARG A 13 26.19 -1.78 7.66
N GLY A 14 26.74 -2.22 6.53
CA GLY A 14 27.39 -1.33 5.56
C GLY A 14 26.39 -0.40 4.86
N ARG A 15 26.86 0.74 4.32
CA ARG A 15 26.01 1.76 3.68
C ARG A 15 25.08 1.18 2.60
N ASP A 16 25.62 0.31 1.76
CA ASP A 16 24.93 -0.27 0.59
C ASP A 16 24.53 -1.73 0.81
N GLN A 17 24.59 -2.23 2.05
CA GLN A 17 24.18 -3.58 2.38
C GLN A 17 22.68 -3.63 2.66
N LEU A 18 22.01 -4.61 2.05
CA LEU A 18 20.58 -4.89 2.27
C LEU A 18 20.33 -5.76 3.50
N ILE A 19 21.37 -6.38 4.07
CA ILE A 19 21.29 -7.21 5.26
C ILE A 19 22.02 -6.50 6.39
N GLY A 20 21.37 -6.36 7.55
CA GLY A 20 22.00 -5.94 8.79
C GLY A 20 21.97 -7.06 9.81
N PHE A 21 23.06 -7.19 10.58
CA PHE A 21 23.24 -8.27 11.54
C PHE A 21 23.10 -7.76 12.97
N GLY A 22 22.30 -8.45 13.78
CA GLY A 22 22.12 -8.13 15.19
C GLY A 22 23.38 -8.42 16.01
N GLU A 23 23.80 -7.47 16.85
CA GLU A 23 25.00 -7.61 17.68
C GLU A 23 24.68 -8.06 19.11
N ASN A 24 23.49 -7.72 19.61
CA ASN A 24 23.06 -7.99 20.99
C ASN A 24 21.77 -8.82 21.10
N MET A 25 21.18 -9.19 19.96
CA MET A 25 19.98 -10.01 19.85
C MET A 25 20.12 -10.93 18.64
N PRO A 26 19.53 -12.14 18.65
CA PRO A 26 19.56 -13.07 17.52
C PRO A 26 18.56 -12.64 16.44
N ILE A 27 18.73 -11.41 15.93
CA ILE A 27 17.84 -10.78 14.96
C ILE A 27 18.71 -10.20 13.85
N ASP A 28 18.56 -10.75 12.67
CA ASP A 28 19.05 -10.15 11.43
C ASP A 28 17.87 -9.53 10.68
N PHE A 29 18.11 -8.50 9.87
CA PHE A 29 17.05 -7.87 9.09
C PHE A 29 17.46 -7.67 7.64
N LEU A 30 16.47 -7.81 6.75
CA LEU A 30 16.58 -7.52 5.34
C LEU A 30 15.85 -6.21 5.01
N LEU A 31 16.50 -5.36 4.22
CA LEU A 31 15.89 -4.20 3.59
C LEU A 31 15.50 -4.58 2.17
N VAL A 32 14.20 -4.70 1.93
CA VAL A 32 13.59 -5.09 0.67
C VAL A 32 12.55 -4.06 0.26
N ARG A 33 11.98 -4.20 -0.93
CA ARG A 33 10.79 -3.45 -1.30
C ARG A 33 9.61 -3.97 -0.50
N ASP A 34 8.69 -3.09 -0.17
CA ASP A 34 7.50 -3.41 0.61
C ASP A 34 6.62 -4.46 -0.07
N ASP A 35 6.47 -4.40 -1.40
CA ASP A 35 5.71 -5.38 -2.19
C ASP A 35 6.24 -6.82 -2.06
N ASP A 36 7.53 -6.98 -1.76
CA ASP A 36 8.19 -8.30 -1.60
C ASP A 36 8.00 -8.87 -0.18
N ILE A 37 7.73 -8.02 0.83
CA ILE A 37 7.69 -8.43 2.24
C ILE A 37 6.64 -9.52 2.51
N PRO A 38 5.38 -9.41 2.04
CA PRO A 38 4.37 -10.43 2.31
C PRO A 38 4.75 -11.80 1.76
N ALA A 39 5.39 -11.86 0.59
CA ALA A 39 5.84 -13.12 -0.02
C ALA A 39 6.99 -13.76 0.78
N LEU A 40 8.00 -12.97 1.17
CA LEU A 40 9.13 -13.44 1.98
C LEU A 40 8.70 -14.00 3.34
N VAL A 41 7.72 -13.36 3.97
CA VAL A 41 7.14 -13.84 5.23
C VAL A 41 6.36 -15.13 5.01
N ARG A 42 5.47 -15.16 4.01
CA ARG A 42 4.69 -16.36 3.69
C ARG A 42 5.57 -17.57 3.36
N GLU A 43 6.66 -17.36 2.63
CA GLU A 43 7.59 -18.42 2.21
C GLU A 43 8.58 -18.83 3.32
N ASN A 44 8.42 -18.27 4.52
CA ASN A 44 9.28 -18.50 5.68
C ASN A 44 10.76 -18.19 5.40
N ALA A 45 11.03 -17.27 4.47
CA ALA A 45 12.36 -16.72 4.24
C ALA A 45 12.71 -15.65 5.29
N CYS A 46 11.70 -14.96 5.82
CA CYS A 46 11.79 -14.08 6.97
C CYS A 46 10.69 -14.45 7.98
N ASP A 47 11.03 -14.61 9.26
CA ASP A 47 10.04 -14.97 10.29
C ASP A 47 9.00 -13.85 10.52
N LEU A 48 9.42 -12.60 10.37
CA LEU A 48 8.62 -11.41 10.61
C LEU A 48 8.78 -10.40 9.46
N GLY A 49 7.75 -9.60 9.22
CA GLY A 49 7.78 -8.49 8.26
C GLY A 49 7.15 -7.23 8.83
N ILE A 50 7.72 -6.06 8.49
CA ILE A 50 7.11 -4.75 8.76
C ILE A 50 6.69 -4.15 7.43
N VAL A 51 5.38 -4.01 7.20
CA VAL A 51 4.81 -3.61 5.91
C VAL A 51 3.60 -2.70 6.10
N GLY A 52 3.29 -1.85 5.12
CA GLY A 52 2.08 -1.02 5.14
C GLY A 52 0.81 -1.85 4.99
N LYS A 53 -0.26 -1.47 5.70
CA LYS A 53 -1.57 -2.13 5.63
C LYS A 53 -2.20 -2.09 4.23
N ASN A 54 -1.89 -1.07 3.44
CA ASN A 54 -2.25 -0.98 2.03
C ASN A 54 -1.68 -2.15 1.23
N VAL A 55 -0.37 -2.41 1.30
CA VAL A 55 0.26 -3.57 0.64
C VAL A 55 -0.29 -4.87 1.20
N LEU A 56 -0.46 -4.93 2.52
CA LEU A 56 -0.97 -6.12 3.19
C LEU A 56 -2.36 -6.52 2.71
N GLU A 57 -3.28 -5.57 2.62
CA GLU A 57 -4.66 -5.80 2.20
C GLU A 57 -4.74 -6.13 0.71
N GLU A 58 -3.96 -5.46 -0.13
CA GLU A 58 -3.88 -5.76 -1.57
C GLU A 58 -3.41 -7.20 -1.79
N LYS A 59 -2.33 -7.61 -1.12
CA LYS A 59 -1.84 -9.00 -1.18
C LYS A 59 -2.83 -9.99 -0.59
N ARG A 60 -3.51 -9.65 0.51
CA ARG A 60 -4.55 -10.51 1.10
C ARG A 60 -5.67 -10.80 0.10
N LEU A 61 -6.15 -9.77 -0.61
CA LEU A 61 -7.16 -9.92 -1.67
C LEU A 61 -6.64 -10.75 -2.84
N GLU A 62 -5.38 -10.55 -3.26
CA GLU A 62 -4.72 -11.33 -4.31
C GLU A 62 -4.70 -12.83 -3.98
N PHE A 63 -4.30 -13.18 -2.75
CA PHE A 63 -4.26 -14.58 -2.31
C PHE A 63 -5.65 -15.20 -2.20
N MET A 64 -6.64 -14.44 -1.73
CA MET A 64 -8.03 -14.90 -1.67
C MET A 64 -8.62 -15.19 -3.05
N GLN A 65 -8.34 -14.35 -4.06
CA GLN A 65 -8.78 -14.59 -5.43
C GLN A 65 -8.19 -15.88 -6.01
N ASN A 66 -6.97 -16.24 -5.57
CA ASN A 66 -6.30 -17.49 -5.95
C ASN A 66 -6.68 -18.69 -5.06
N ALA A 67 -7.73 -18.57 -4.23
CA ALA A 67 -8.21 -19.59 -3.29
C ALA A 67 -7.12 -20.12 -2.34
N GLN A 68 -6.15 -19.29 -1.98
CA GLN A 68 -5.10 -19.61 -1.01
C GLN A 68 -5.55 -19.24 0.41
N GLU A 69 -5.06 -19.98 1.41
CA GLU A 69 -5.30 -19.71 2.83
C GLU A 69 -4.72 -18.36 3.28
N THR A 70 -4.95 -17.99 4.54
CA THR A 70 -4.47 -16.71 5.09
C THR A 70 -2.94 -16.67 5.00
N PRO A 71 -2.37 -15.77 4.16
CA PRO A 71 -0.96 -15.82 3.73
C PRO A 71 0.05 -15.48 4.82
N PHE A 72 -0.40 -14.78 5.87
CA PHE A 72 0.40 -14.27 6.97
C PHE A 72 -0.53 -13.94 8.13
N ARG A 73 0.02 -13.92 9.34
CA ARG A 73 -0.70 -13.47 10.54
C ARG A 73 -0.35 -12.02 10.84
N LEU A 74 -1.36 -11.16 10.93
CA LEU A 74 -1.19 -9.81 11.51
C LEU A 74 -0.92 -9.95 13.01
N ILE A 75 0.23 -9.46 13.45
CA ILE A 75 0.63 -9.50 14.87
C ILE A 75 0.23 -8.21 15.56
N GLN A 76 0.58 -7.06 14.95
CA GLN A 76 0.35 -5.75 15.57
C GLN A 76 0.35 -4.63 14.53
N ASP A 77 -0.62 -3.71 14.66
CA ASP A 77 -0.56 -2.41 13.97
C ASP A 77 0.51 -1.52 14.64
N LEU A 78 1.30 -0.84 13.83
CA LEU A 78 2.37 0.06 14.29
C LEU A 78 1.96 1.51 14.02
N ASP A 79 2.23 2.40 14.99
CA ASP A 79 1.78 3.80 14.97
C ASP A 79 2.73 4.72 14.17
N PHE A 80 3.09 4.30 12.96
CA PHE A 80 3.86 5.12 12.01
C PHE A 80 3.55 4.72 10.55
N GLY A 81 4.03 5.53 9.60
CA GLY A 81 3.75 5.28 8.18
C GLY A 81 2.30 5.56 7.80
N HIS A 82 1.66 6.51 8.50
CA HIS A 82 0.28 6.92 8.28
C HIS A 82 0.05 7.47 6.87
N CYS A 83 -0.86 6.85 6.13
CA CYS A 83 -1.34 7.32 4.84
C CYS A 83 -2.77 6.83 4.56
N GLN A 84 -3.40 7.42 3.56
CA GLN A 84 -4.76 7.13 3.15
C GLN A 84 -4.78 6.76 1.68
N LEU A 85 -5.29 5.58 1.33
CA LEU A 85 -5.64 5.29 -0.05
C LEU A 85 -6.95 6.03 -0.35
N SER A 86 -6.89 7.06 -1.20
CA SER A 86 -8.03 7.94 -1.47
C SER A 86 -8.23 8.16 -2.95
N PHE A 87 -9.48 8.38 -3.37
CA PHE A 87 -9.73 8.94 -4.70
C PHE A 87 -9.09 10.33 -4.82
N ALA A 88 -8.65 10.69 -6.01
CA ALA A 88 -8.30 12.07 -6.32
C ALA A 88 -8.78 12.45 -7.73
N TYR A 89 -9.40 13.62 -7.80
CA TYR A 89 -10.11 14.11 -8.98
C TYR A 89 -9.37 15.31 -9.58
N PRO A 90 -9.31 15.47 -10.92
CA PRO A 90 -8.81 16.70 -11.51
C PRO A 90 -9.58 17.93 -11.00
N GLU A 91 -8.89 18.94 -10.45
CA GLU A 91 -9.48 20.11 -9.79
C GLU A 91 -10.59 20.81 -10.60
N ASN A 92 -10.42 20.88 -11.92
CA ASN A 92 -11.35 21.51 -12.86
C ASN A 92 -12.00 20.49 -13.81
N GLY A 93 -12.01 19.22 -13.42
CA GLY A 93 -12.59 18.12 -14.16
C GLY A 93 -14.11 18.00 -13.94
N PRO A 94 -14.78 17.18 -14.78
CA PRO A 94 -16.22 16.92 -14.67
C PRO A 94 -16.59 15.96 -13.52
N ILE A 95 -15.60 15.41 -12.82
CA ILE A 95 -15.77 14.47 -11.71
C ILE A 95 -15.18 15.16 -10.48
N GLN A 96 -15.98 15.31 -9.44
CA GLN A 96 -15.59 15.94 -8.18
C GLN A 96 -16.02 15.13 -6.95
N SER A 97 -16.73 14.03 -7.15
CA SER A 97 -17.20 13.17 -6.07
C SER A 97 -17.36 11.72 -6.50
N LEU A 98 -17.47 10.82 -5.51
CA LEU A 98 -17.66 9.40 -5.76
C LEU A 98 -18.95 9.10 -6.56
N ALA A 99 -19.95 9.96 -6.47
CA ALA A 99 -21.22 9.81 -7.20
C ALA A 99 -21.06 9.89 -8.73
N GLU A 100 -19.99 10.54 -9.21
CA GLU A 100 -19.73 10.80 -10.63
C GLU A 100 -18.74 9.78 -11.24
N VAL A 101 -18.24 8.85 -10.43
CA VAL A 101 -17.24 7.84 -10.82
C VAL A 101 -17.85 6.72 -11.67
N ASN A 102 -19.18 6.60 -11.70
CA ASN A 102 -19.85 5.55 -12.48
C ASN A 102 -19.58 5.72 -13.99
N GLY A 103 -19.04 4.67 -14.62
CA GLY A 103 -18.64 4.63 -16.03
C GLY A 103 -17.22 5.12 -16.30
N GLN A 104 -16.50 5.60 -15.28
CA GLN A 104 -15.17 6.18 -15.44
C GLN A 104 -14.06 5.12 -15.31
N ARG A 105 -12.85 5.45 -15.79
CA ARG A 105 -11.63 4.68 -15.53
C ARG A 105 -10.84 5.31 -14.39
N ILE A 106 -10.42 4.47 -13.44
CA ILE A 106 -9.66 4.87 -12.27
C ILE A 106 -8.26 4.26 -12.39
N ALA A 107 -7.21 5.08 -12.37
CA ALA A 107 -5.84 4.58 -12.27
C ALA A 107 -5.44 4.37 -10.82
N THR A 108 -4.79 3.24 -10.51
CA THR A 108 -4.35 2.92 -9.15
C THR A 108 -3.21 1.90 -9.16
N SER A 109 -2.36 1.92 -8.13
CA SER A 109 -1.44 0.82 -7.82
C SER A 109 -2.10 -0.28 -6.99
N TYR A 110 -3.35 -0.11 -6.55
CA TYR A 110 -4.10 -1.01 -5.64
C TYR A 110 -5.41 -1.50 -6.27
N PRO A 111 -5.35 -2.20 -7.42
CA PRO A 111 -6.54 -2.55 -8.18
C PRO A 111 -7.54 -3.42 -7.42
N LEU A 112 -7.08 -4.30 -6.54
CA LEU A 112 -7.93 -5.22 -5.80
C LEU A 112 -8.67 -4.50 -4.68
N ILE A 113 -8.00 -3.66 -3.88
CA ILE A 113 -8.65 -2.84 -2.85
C ILE A 113 -9.70 -1.91 -3.49
N VAL A 114 -9.32 -1.22 -4.57
CA VAL A 114 -10.24 -0.29 -5.25
C VAL A 114 -11.41 -1.06 -5.89
N GLY A 115 -11.15 -2.19 -6.54
CA GLY A 115 -12.18 -3.04 -7.13
C GLY A 115 -13.20 -3.54 -6.10
N ASP A 116 -12.72 -4.07 -4.99
CA ASP A 116 -13.55 -4.53 -3.88
C ASP A 116 -14.35 -3.38 -3.25
N PHE A 117 -13.76 -2.20 -3.07
CA PHE A 117 -14.49 -1.01 -2.61
C PHE A 117 -15.64 -0.64 -3.55
N LEU A 118 -15.39 -0.59 -4.87
CA LEU A 118 -16.40 -0.27 -5.87
C LEU A 118 -17.54 -1.28 -5.88
N GLU A 119 -17.22 -2.58 -5.77
CA GLU A 119 -18.21 -3.66 -5.70
C GLU A 119 -19.12 -3.50 -4.48
N ARG A 120 -18.56 -3.32 -3.28
CA ARG A 120 -19.32 -3.10 -2.03
C ARG A 120 -20.21 -1.86 -2.12
N ARG A 121 -19.76 -0.82 -2.83
CA ARG A 121 -20.51 0.44 -3.06
C ARG A 121 -21.46 0.38 -4.25
N LYS A 122 -21.48 -0.72 -5.02
CA LYS A 122 -22.26 -0.89 -6.26
C LYS A 122 -21.97 0.18 -7.32
N ILE A 123 -20.73 0.65 -7.38
CA ILE A 123 -20.26 1.62 -8.37
C ILE A 123 -19.67 0.84 -9.56
N LYS A 124 -20.11 1.13 -10.78
CA LYS A 124 -19.57 0.49 -11.98
C LYS A 124 -18.52 1.39 -12.58
N ALA A 125 -17.25 1.14 -12.29
CA ALA A 125 -16.11 1.83 -12.88
C ALA A 125 -15.06 0.82 -13.36
N THR A 126 -14.18 1.23 -14.26
CA THR A 126 -13.09 0.39 -14.77
C THR A 126 -11.83 0.71 -13.99
N VAL A 127 -11.27 -0.26 -13.29
CA VAL A 127 -10.00 -0.10 -12.59
C VAL A 127 -8.86 -0.40 -13.57
N VAL A 128 -7.92 0.53 -13.68
CA VAL A 128 -6.72 0.43 -14.52
C VAL A 128 -5.52 0.38 -13.59
N GLU A 129 -4.86 -0.76 -13.52
CA GLU A 129 -3.61 -0.88 -12.79
C GLU A 129 -2.54 0.01 -13.44
N PHE A 130 -1.90 0.82 -12.62
CA PHE A 130 -0.91 1.80 -13.06
C PHE A 130 0.24 1.83 -12.06
N SER A 131 1.39 1.25 -12.44
CA SER A 131 2.59 1.25 -11.60
C SER A 131 3.37 2.56 -11.73
N GLY A 132 3.82 3.13 -10.61
CA GLY A 132 4.68 4.32 -10.59
C GLY A 132 3.88 5.60 -10.32
N ALA A 133 4.22 6.72 -10.99
CA ALA A 133 3.55 8.00 -10.83
C ALA A 133 2.08 7.92 -11.27
N VAL A 134 1.17 7.51 -10.39
CA VAL A 134 -0.25 7.35 -10.73
C VAL A 134 -0.87 8.71 -11.03
N GLU A 135 -0.36 9.79 -10.42
CA GLU A 135 -0.87 11.15 -10.53
C GLU A 135 -0.83 11.72 -11.95
N ILE A 136 0.04 11.18 -12.82
CA ILE A 136 0.10 11.60 -14.23
C ILE A 136 -0.92 10.88 -15.12
N ALA A 137 -1.54 9.79 -14.66
CA ALA A 137 -2.46 8.99 -15.48
C ALA A 137 -3.63 9.79 -16.07
N PRO A 138 -4.26 10.76 -15.34
CA PRO A 138 -5.28 11.62 -15.92
C PRO A 138 -4.75 12.51 -17.04
N SER A 139 -3.59 13.13 -16.85
CA SER A 139 -2.97 14.00 -17.88
C SER A 139 -2.54 13.24 -19.14
N LEU A 140 -2.23 11.95 -19.01
CA LEU A 140 -1.91 11.06 -20.12
C LEU A 140 -3.16 10.47 -20.80
N GLY A 141 -4.36 10.78 -20.32
CA GLY A 141 -5.62 10.23 -20.83
C GLY A 141 -5.76 8.72 -20.60
N ARG A 142 -5.08 8.17 -19.60
CA ARG A 142 -5.14 6.74 -19.25
C ARG A 142 -6.29 6.41 -18.31
N ALA A 143 -6.72 7.40 -17.52
CA ALA A 143 -7.84 7.33 -16.61
C ALA A 143 -8.47 8.72 -16.47
N GLU A 144 -9.70 8.82 -15.96
CA GLU A 144 -10.35 10.11 -15.68
C GLU A 144 -10.02 10.63 -14.28
N LEU A 145 -9.67 9.72 -13.38
CA LEU A 145 -9.31 9.99 -11.99
C LEU A 145 -8.33 8.93 -11.49
N ILE A 146 -7.81 9.14 -10.29
CA ILE A 146 -6.92 8.17 -9.62
C ILE A 146 -7.52 7.72 -8.28
N CYS A 147 -7.02 6.60 -7.77
CA CYS A 147 -7.12 6.24 -6.36
C CYS A 147 -5.75 5.78 -5.90
N ASP A 148 -5.06 6.58 -5.08
CA ASP A 148 -3.69 6.28 -4.67
C ASP A 148 -3.40 6.80 -3.24
N LEU A 149 -2.21 6.47 -2.72
CA LEU A 149 -1.80 6.86 -1.38
C LEU A 149 -1.61 8.37 -1.24
N VAL A 150 -2.24 8.92 -0.22
CA VAL A 150 -2.14 10.33 0.18
C VAL A 150 -1.63 10.38 1.62
N SER A 151 -0.57 11.15 1.85
CA SER A 151 -0.08 11.44 3.20
C SER A 151 -0.31 12.92 3.53
N THR A 152 0.43 13.83 2.91
CA THR A 152 0.28 15.28 3.13
C THR A 152 -0.57 15.99 2.06
N GLY A 153 -0.98 15.29 1.00
CA GLY A 153 -1.68 15.86 -0.15
C GLY A 153 -0.82 16.68 -1.13
N GLY A 154 0.46 16.91 -0.82
CA GLY A 154 1.35 17.75 -1.64
C GLY A 154 1.51 17.25 -3.08
N THR A 155 1.63 15.93 -3.28
CA THR A 155 1.77 15.33 -4.61
C THR A 155 0.52 15.50 -5.47
N LEU A 156 -0.67 15.41 -4.85
CA LEU A 156 -1.94 15.64 -5.54
C LEU A 156 -2.03 17.09 -6.02
N ALA A 157 -1.76 18.05 -5.12
CA ALA A 157 -1.79 19.48 -5.45
C ALA A 157 -0.80 19.84 -6.57
N ALA A 158 0.41 19.27 -6.55
CA ALA A 158 1.40 19.46 -7.61
C ALA A 158 0.92 18.99 -8.98
N ASN A 159 -0.02 18.04 -9.03
CA ASN A 159 -0.62 17.48 -10.23
C ASN A 159 -2.05 18.00 -10.49
N LYS A 160 -2.50 19.04 -9.78
CA LYS A 160 -3.84 19.64 -9.91
C LYS A 160 -4.96 18.64 -9.65
N LEU A 161 -4.77 17.80 -8.63
CA LEU A 161 -5.74 16.83 -8.15
C LEU A 161 -6.23 17.22 -6.76
N THR A 162 -7.54 17.12 -6.57
CA THR A 162 -8.20 17.28 -5.27
C THR A 162 -8.47 15.92 -4.66
N GLN A 163 -8.08 15.73 -3.40
CA GLN A 163 -8.41 14.51 -2.65
C GLN A 163 -9.93 14.38 -2.46
N GLY A 164 -10.43 13.19 -2.73
CA GLY A 164 -11.81 12.77 -2.53
C GLY A 164 -11.93 11.77 -1.37
N GLU A 165 -12.84 10.84 -1.55
CA GLU A 165 -13.20 9.84 -0.54
C GLU A 165 -12.05 8.87 -0.25
N THR A 166 -11.81 8.63 1.04
CA THR A 166 -10.85 7.62 1.51
C THR A 166 -11.45 6.22 1.36
N VAL A 167 -10.67 5.33 0.76
CA VAL A 167 -10.96 3.90 0.59
C VAL A 167 -10.40 3.08 1.74
N LEU A 168 -9.16 3.37 2.17
CA LEU A 168 -8.45 2.66 3.23
C LEU A 168 -7.54 3.61 4.01
N GLU A 169 -7.64 3.56 5.34
CA GLU A 169 -6.63 4.10 6.25
C GLU A 169 -5.50 3.09 6.40
N SER A 170 -4.24 3.51 6.21
CA SER A 170 -3.08 2.65 6.24
C SER A 170 -2.03 3.14 7.24
N THR A 171 -1.42 2.17 7.93
CA THR A 171 -0.27 2.35 8.81
C THR A 171 0.71 1.21 8.56
N ALA A 172 1.92 1.29 9.11
CA ALA A 172 2.78 0.12 9.18
C ALA A 172 2.16 -0.95 10.09
N ALA A 173 2.49 -2.21 9.82
CA ALA A 173 2.03 -3.37 10.56
C ALA A 173 3.14 -4.42 10.65
N LEU A 174 3.19 -5.12 11.78
CA LEU A 174 4.04 -6.29 12.00
C LEU A 174 3.25 -7.55 11.64
N ILE A 175 3.83 -8.37 10.77
CA ILE A 175 3.26 -9.64 10.31
C ILE A 175 4.23 -10.80 10.56
N GLN A 176 3.69 -12.01 10.59
CA GLN A 176 4.44 -13.26 10.80
C GLN A 176 3.99 -14.33 9.79
N THR A 177 4.89 -15.27 9.48
CA THR A 177 4.57 -16.51 8.76
C THR A 177 3.34 -17.17 9.39
N PRO A 178 2.37 -17.66 8.60
CA PRO A 178 1.27 -18.45 9.15
C PRO A 178 1.85 -19.75 9.74
N VAL A 179 1.60 -19.98 11.04
CA VAL A 179 2.10 -21.14 11.79
C VAL A 179 1.12 -22.31 11.68
#